data_AF-A0AAJ1IAX4-F1
#
_entry.id   AF-A0AAJ1IAX4-F1
#
_cell.length_a   1.000
_cell.length_b   1.000
_cell.length_c   1.000
_cell.angle_alpha   90.00
_cell.angle_beta   90.00
_cell.angle_gamma   90.00
#
_symmetry.space_group_name_H-M   'P 1'
#
loop_
_entity.id
_entity.type
_entity.pdbx_description
1 polymer ?
#
loop_
_entity_poly.entity_id
_entity_poly.type
_entity_poly.pdbx_seq_one_letter_code
_entity_poly.pdbx_strand_id
1 'polypeptide(L)' 'MIKLEGLRIAGLYLFLKERESELDEKMCELGEEIEAYLYERLSIEEMEELRRLYEDSDADLGSKI' A
#
# COMPACT_ATOMS: atom_id res chain seq x y z
N MET A 1 10.77 -4.53 14.13
CA MET A 1 10.79 -5.71 13.24
C MET A 1 9.36 -5.95 12.78
N ILE A 2 9.00 -5.40 11.62
CA ILE A 2 7.69 -5.53 11.00
C ILE A 2 7.53 -7.00 10.60
N LYS A 3 7.03 -7.83 11.51
CA LYS A 3 6.79 -9.26 11.27
C LYS A 3 5.83 -9.37 10.08
N LEU A 4 6.27 -10.03 9.01
CA LEU A 4 5.59 -10.51 7.78
C LEU A 4 4.10 -10.17 7.51
N GLU A 5 3.22 -10.16 8.50
CA GLU A 5 1.84 -9.67 8.40
C GLU A 5 1.77 -8.17 8.06
N GLY A 6 2.63 -7.34 8.65
CA GLY A 6 2.64 -5.89 8.38
C GLY A 6 2.99 -5.57 6.91
N LEU A 7 3.85 -6.37 6.29
CA LEU A 7 4.23 -6.23 4.88
C LEU A 7 3.09 -6.61 3.92
N ARG A 8 2.26 -7.61 4.28
CA ARG A 8 1.10 -8.01 3.47
C ARG A 8 0.00 -6.95 3.48
N ILE A 9 -0.26 -6.38 4.66
CA ILE A 9 -1.26 -5.31 4.83
C ILE A 9 -0.83 -4.07 4.03
N ALA A 10 0.44 -3.68 4.15
CA ALA A 10 1.00 -2.58 3.39
C ALA A 10 0.94 -2.81 1.86
N GLY A 11 1.29 -4.02 1.40
CA GLY A 11 1.18 -4.37 -0.02
C GLY A 11 -0.26 -4.36 -0.54
N LEU A 12 -1.23 -4.81 0.26
CA LEU A 12 -2.65 -4.76 -0.09
C LEU A 12 -3.15 -3.30 -0.17
N TYR A 13 -2.77 -2.45 0.77
CA TYR A 13 -3.08 -1.02 0.73
C TYR A 13 -2.60 -0.35 -0.55
N LEU A 14 -1.32 -0.58 -0.90
CA LEU A 14 -0.71 0.03 -2.08
C LEU A 14 -1.36 -0.47 -3.36
N PHE A 15 -1.66 -1.77 -3.44
CA PHE A 15 -2.40 -2.36 -4.55
C PHE A 15 -3.81 -1.76 -4.71
N LEU A 16 -4.54 -1.56 -3.62
CA LEU A 16 -5.87 -0.93 -3.66
C LEU A 16 -5.79 0.54 -4.07
N LYS A 17 -4.78 1.28 -3.59
CA LYS A 17 -4.59 2.69 -3.96
C LYS A 17 -4.19 2.89 -5.42
N GLU A 18 -3.37 2.00 -5.97
CA GLU A 18 -3.00 2.03 -7.40
C GLU A 18 -4.24 1.86 -8.31
N ARG A 19 -5.21 1.04 -7.89
CA ARG A 19 -6.39 0.67 -8.68
C ARG A 19 -7.69 1.31 -8.20
N GLU A 20 -7.62 2.39 -7.42
CA GLU A 20 -8.79 2.98 -6.74
C GLU A 20 -9.95 3.28 -7.71
N SER A 21 -9.65 3.66 -8.96
CA SER A 21 -10.66 3.90 -10.01
C SER A 21 -11.38 2.65 -10.53
N GLU A 22 -10.83 1.46 -10.29
CA GLU A 22 -11.36 0.16 -10.71
C GLU A 22 -12.13 -0.55 -9.58
N LEU A 23 -12.08 -0.03 -8.36
CA LEU A 23 -12.65 -0.65 -7.17
C LEU A 23 -14.15 -0.42 -7.05
N ASP A 24 -14.85 -1.40 -6.48
CA ASP A 24 -16.20 -1.19 -5.96
C ASP A 24 -16.18 -0.50 -4.60
N GLU A 25 -17.34 -0.02 -4.15
CA GLU A 25 -17.49 0.73 -2.89
C GLU A 25 -16.92 -0.03 -1.68
N LYS A 26 -17.09 -1.36 -1.62
CA LYS A 26 -16.60 -2.17 -0.49
C LYS A 26 -15.07 -2.29 -0.50
N MET A 27 -14.47 -2.38 -1.67
CA MET A 27 -13.02 -2.41 -1.80
C MET A 27 -12.39 -1.05 -1.50
N CYS A 28 -13.08 0.05 -1.81
CA CYS A 28 -12.68 1.39 -1.36
C CYS A 28 -12.72 1.50 0.17
N GLU A 29 -13.82 1.09 0.81
CA GLU A 29 -13.95 1.07 2.28
C GLU A 29 -12.83 0.25 2.94
N LEU A 30 -12.53 -0.94 2.41
CA LEU A 30 -11.41 -1.77 2.89
C LEU A 30 -10.06 -1.05 2.74
N GLY A 31 -9.85 -0.33 1.64
CA GLY A 31 -8.65 0.47 1.43
C GLY A 31 -8.47 1.56 2.49
N GLU A 32 -9.56 2.26 2.83
CA GLU A 32 -9.58 3.29 3.88
C GLU A 32 -9.34 2.71 5.27
N GLU A 33 -9.94 1.55 5.59
CA GLU A 33 -9.72 0.86 6.87
C GLU A 33 -8.25 0.43 7.03
N ILE A 34 -7.64 -0.08 5.97
CA ILE A 34 -6.23 -0.44 5.98
C ILE A 34 -5.35 0.80 6.11
N GLU A 35 -5.69 1.90 5.42
CA GLU A 35 -4.97 3.17 5.51
C GLU A 35 -4.96 3.69 6.96
N ALA A 36 -6.12 3.69 7.63
CA ALA A 36 -6.23 4.06 9.03
C ALA A 36 -5.39 3.14 9.93
N TYR A 37 -5.45 1.82 9.72
CA TYR A 37 -4.66 0.84 10.46
C TYR A 37 -3.14 1.09 10.33
N LEU A 38 -2.68 1.49 9.15
CA LEU A 38 -1.29 1.80 8.88
C LEU A 38 -0.87 3.12 9.54
N TYR A 39 -1.66 4.18 9.44
CA TYR A 39 -1.38 5.47 10.10
C TYR A 39 -1.36 5.40 11.62
N GLU A 40 -2.07 4.45 12.24
CA GLU A 40 -1.97 4.19 13.68
C GLU A 40 -0.62 3.59 14.11
N ARG A 41 0.11 2.97 13.16
CA ARG A 41 1.29 2.13 13.44
C ARG A 41 2.58 2.68 12.86
N LEU A 42 2.46 3.46 11.80
CA LEU A 42 3.56 4.04 11.05
C LEU A 42 3.59 5.54 11.28
N SER A 43 4.79 6.10 11.39
CA SER A 43 4.96 7.55 11.31
C SER A 43 4.58 8.05 9.91
N ILE A 44 4.40 9.36 9.78
CA ILE A 44 4.19 10.00 8.47
C ILE A 44 5.35 9.67 7.52
N GLU A 45 6.59 9.70 8.03
CA GLU A 45 7.80 9.42 7.25
C GLU A 45 7.83 7.95 6.78
N GLU A 46 7.45 7.02 7.65
CA GLU A 46 7.34 5.59 7.31
C GLU A 46 6.22 5.34 6.27
N MET A 47 5.12 6.09 6.34
CA MET A 47 4.05 6.05 5.33
C MET A 47 4.51 6.61 3.98
N GLU A 48 5.29 7.69 3.97
CA GLU A 48 5.87 8.25 2.75
C GLU A 48 6.93 7.32 2.13
N GLU A 49 7.74 6.66 2.96
CA GLU A 49 8.70 5.65 2.50
C GLU A 49 7.97 4.42 1.93
N LEU A 50 6.87 4.00 2.55
CA LEU A 50 6.04 2.91 2.07
C LEU A 50 5.50 3.18 0.65
N ARG A 51 4.99 4.39 0.39
CA ARG A 51 4.52 4.80 -0.94
C ARG A 51 5.65 4.81 -1.96
N ARG A 52 6.79 5.41 -1.62
CA ARG A 52 7.99 5.47 -2.48
C ARG A 52 8.52 4.09 -2.87
N LEU A 53 8.58 3.16 -1.93
CA LEU A 53 9.06 1.80 -2.19
C LEU A 53 8.23 1.07 -3.25
N TYR A 54 6.94 1.37 -3.36
CA TYR A 54 6.08 0.80 -4.37
C TYR A 54 6.16 1.54 -5.71
N GLU A 55 6.17 2.88 -5.69
CA GLU A 55 6.37 3.72 -6.89
C GLU A 55 7.69 3.38 -7.62
N ASP A 56 8.77 3.12 -6.87
CA ASP A 56 10.06 2.73 -7.43
C ASP A 56 10.09 1.25 -7.87
N SER A 57 9.26 0.37 -7.29
CA SER A 57 9.24 -1.06 -7.66
C SER A 57 8.60 -1.31 -9.03
N ASP A 58 7.64 -0.47 -9.44
CA ASP A 58 7.03 -0.53 -10.77
C ASP A 58 8.02 -0.10 -11.87
N ALA A 59 9.00 0.75 -11.54
CA ALA A 59 10.06 1.13 -12.47
C ALA A 59 10.97 -0.05 -12.84
N ASP A 60 11.11 -1.06 -11.98
CA ASP A 60 11.98 -2.23 -12.20
C ASP A 60 11.19 -3.44 -12.79
N LEU A 61 9.89 -3.53 -12.53
CA LEU A 61 9.02 -4.56 -13.12
C LEU A 61 8.71 -4.33 -14.61
N GLY A 62 8.78 -3.08 -15.08
CA GLY A 62 8.65 -2.74 -16.50
C GLY A 62 9.86 -3.11 -17.37
N SER A 63 11.00 -3.51 -16.79
CA SER A 63 12.23 -3.82 -17.53
C SER A 63 12.48 -5.32 -17.81
N LYS A 64 11.53 -6.20 -17.47
CA LYS A 64 11.69 -7.65 -17.62
C LYS A 64 10.52 -8.40 -18.25
N ILE A 65 9.77 -7.76 -19.17
CA ILE A 65 8.84 -8.46 -20.06
C ILE A 65 9.16 -8.11 -21.50
#